data_AF-A0A5E4L0W1-F1
#
_entry.id   AF-A0A5E4L0W1-F1
#
_cell.length_a   1.000
_cell.length_b   1.000
_cell.length_c   1.000
_cell.angle_alpha   90.00
_cell.angle_beta   90.00
_cell.angle_gamma   90.00
#
_symmetry.space_group_name_H-M   'P 1'
#
loop_
_entity.id
_entity.type
_entity.pdbx_description
1 polymer ?
#
loop_
_entity_poly.entity_id
_entity_poly.type
_entity_poly.pdbx_seq_one_letter_code
_entity_poly.pdbx_strand_id
1 'polypeptide(L)'
;MKTYIFNFMNRKKAVLLFFIIAPVIFTSGCTSYTSSYTMRFFINETGEPLDGNIFNNGNLLGHSLNGTFTTNIEKLRPGLIALNGTYDNQQFEFFFEFPEQNLNYSGIEFSVHTNELKSAIFNTSVLDIPELEHEVFSLINEERKKGGIKTLKLNDKISRIARNYSKTLSIEGFHHKDIEGKDVGDRLKENRIIYTVAAENLYMLSGLNGSTDISRAIVNGWMESPGHRSPIMDRDELFSDGGAGMYCEMKTCYAVMVFAGMEHNENVDLGTGYVAFRYLYDPTYPFDFDAPVSIDIDSSENINIYIVSGKEQYDNFLSNRNYNSILEIKQIRVFSRSVVAKKGEGIIIQPGDKSANINIQFRYS
;
A
#
# COMPACT_ATOMS: atom_id res chain seq x y z
N MET A 1 -24.54 -40.83 -1.90
CA MET A 1 -25.43 -40.87 -0.72
C MET A 1 -24.67 -40.28 0.46
N LYS A 2 -25.00 -39.02 0.79
CA LYS A 2 -24.83 -38.26 2.06
C LYS A 2 -23.42 -38.23 2.68
N THR A 3 -22.64 -37.14 2.64
CA THR A 3 -22.83 -35.75 3.13
C THR A 3 -22.89 -35.61 4.66
N TYR A 4 -21.85 -35.02 5.24
CA TYR A 4 -21.86 -34.21 6.48
C TYR A 4 -20.86 -33.05 6.23
N ILE A 5 -21.29 -31.97 5.58
CA ILE A 5 -21.54 -30.62 6.17
C ILE A 5 -20.59 -30.29 7.33
N PHE A 6 -19.41 -29.75 6.99
CA PHE A 6 -18.72 -28.77 7.81
C PHE A 6 -19.35 -27.41 7.49
N ASN A 7 -20.15 -26.86 8.41
CA ASN A 7 -20.66 -25.51 8.28
C ASN A 7 -19.73 -24.55 9.02
N PHE A 8 -19.00 -23.78 8.21
CA PHE A 8 -18.31 -22.55 8.58
C PHE A 8 -19.33 -21.49 9.03
N MET A 9 -19.14 -20.89 10.21
CA MET A 9 -19.71 -19.58 10.53
C MET A 9 -18.76 -18.78 11.44
N ASN A 10 -18.06 -17.84 10.81
CA ASN A 10 -17.59 -16.53 11.27
C ASN A 10 -16.71 -16.36 12.54
N ARG A 11 -15.47 -15.92 12.24
CA ARG A 11 -14.74 -14.77 12.82
C ARG A 11 -14.45 -14.79 14.33
N LYS A 12 -13.26 -15.27 14.68
CA LYS A 12 -12.10 -14.49 15.18
C LYS A 12 -10.94 -15.48 15.27
N LYS A 13 -9.83 -15.22 14.59
CA LYS A 13 -8.62 -16.06 14.69
C LYS A 13 -8.06 -15.88 16.09
N ALA A 14 -8.48 -16.73 17.02
CA ALA A 14 -7.79 -16.92 18.29
C ALA A 14 -6.38 -17.40 17.99
N VAL A 15 -5.38 -16.68 18.49
CA VAL A 15 -4.00 -17.13 18.46
C VAL A 15 -3.90 -18.24 19.50
N LEU A 16 -3.91 -19.50 19.06
CA LEU A 16 -3.68 -20.65 19.91
C LEU A 16 -2.16 -20.75 20.16
N LEU A 17 -1.66 -20.00 21.15
CA LEU A 17 -0.30 -20.13 21.66
C LEU A 17 -0.28 -21.28 22.67
N PHE A 18 0.25 -22.43 22.26
CA PHE A 18 0.64 -23.50 23.17
C PHE A 18 2.00 -23.13 23.77
N PHE A 19 2.04 -22.63 25.01
CA PHE A 19 3.29 -22.61 25.76
C PHE A 19 3.09 -22.96 27.23
N ILE A 20 3.94 -23.90 27.65
CA ILE A 20 4.03 -24.50 28.97
C ILE A 20 4.65 -23.47 29.92
N ILE A 21 3.87 -22.95 30.85
CA ILE A 21 4.37 -22.15 31.98
C ILE A 21 4.45 -23.08 33.19
N ALA A 22 5.62 -23.16 33.83
CA ALA A 22 5.78 -23.82 35.11
C ALA A 22 5.10 -22.97 36.20
N PRO A 23 4.00 -23.43 36.83
CA PRO A 23 3.27 -22.61 37.79
C PRO A 23 4.04 -22.50 39.10
N VAL A 24 4.12 -21.29 39.66
CA VAL A 24 4.45 -21.09 41.07
C VAL A 24 3.19 -21.40 41.87
N ILE A 25 3.33 -22.31 42.83
CA ILE A 25 2.24 -22.95 43.53
C ILE A 25 2.21 -22.46 44.98
N PHE A 26 1.02 -22.10 45.46
CA PHE A 26 0.81 -21.78 46.87
C PHE A 26 0.53 -23.07 47.66
N THR A 27 1.37 -23.37 48.67
CA THR A 27 1.13 -24.46 49.62
C THR A 27 0.32 -23.94 50.81
N SER A 28 -0.83 -24.56 51.10
CA SER A 28 -1.63 -24.22 52.27
C SER A 28 -1.16 -24.98 53.52
N GLY A 29 -0.90 -24.25 54.60
CA GLY A 29 -0.89 -24.80 55.96
C GLY A 29 -2.34 -25.09 56.39
N CYS A 30 -2.57 -26.26 56.97
CA CYS A 30 -3.86 -26.71 57.48
C CYS A 30 -4.52 -25.68 58.41
N THR A 31 -5.73 -25.22 58.08
CA THR A 31 -6.91 -25.18 58.97
C THR A 31 -8.16 -24.75 58.19
N SER A 32 -9.26 -25.51 58.34
CA SER A 32 -10.64 -25.23 57.89
C SER A 32 -10.86 -25.06 56.37
N TYR A 33 -11.54 -26.05 55.76
CA TYR A 33 -11.97 -26.11 54.36
C TYR A 33 -12.80 -24.89 53.94
N THR A 34 -12.12 -23.83 53.51
CA THR A 34 -12.65 -23.00 52.45
C THR A 34 -12.03 -23.54 51.17
N SER A 35 -12.83 -24.21 50.34
CA SER A 35 -12.45 -24.80 49.06
C SER A 35 -12.19 -23.73 47.99
N SER A 36 -11.55 -22.63 48.37
CA SER A 36 -11.26 -21.49 47.52
C SER A 36 -10.00 -21.74 46.69
N TYR A 37 -10.04 -21.31 45.44
CA TYR A 37 -8.94 -21.40 44.48
C TYR A 37 -8.68 -20.02 43.91
N THR A 38 -7.43 -19.55 43.99
CA THR A 38 -7.04 -18.20 43.55
C THR A 38 -6.22 -18.27 42.26
N MET A 39 -6.65 -17.56 41.23
CA MET A 39 -5.91 -17.33 40.00
C MET A 39 -5.35 -15.91 40.01
N ARG A 40 -4.07 -15.76 39.62
CA ARG A 40 -3.44 -14.46 39.40
C ARG A 40 -2.99 -14.33 37.95
N PHE A 41 -3.19 -13.17 37.36
CA PHE A 41 -2.86 -12.84 35.97
C PHE A 41 -2.02 -11.57 35.94
N PHE A 42 -0.85 -11.61 35.33
CA PHE A 42 0.06 -10.46 35.29
C PHE A 42 1.01 -10.49 34.09
N ILE A 43 1.64 -9.35 33.81
CA ILE A 43 2.72 -9.23 32.83
C ILE A 43 4.02 -9.68 33.48
N ASN A 44 4.69 -10.68 32.92
CA ASN A 44 5.85 -11.35 33.51
C ASN A 44 6.99 -10.36 33.86
N GLU A 45 7.30 -9.43 32.97
CA GLU A 45 8.43 -8.51 33.13
C GLU A 45 8.16 -7.37 34.12
N THR A 46 6.91 -6.91 34.24
CA THR A 46 6.56 -5.72 35.04
C THR A 46 5.83 -6.06 36.34
N GLY A 47 5.26 -7.26 36.45
CA GLY A 47 4.34 -7.64 37.52
C GLY A 47 2.99 -6.93 37.45
N GLU A 48 2.72 -6.18 36.37
CA GLU A 48 1.48 -5.44 36.21
C GLU A 48 0.29 -6.40 36.09
N PRO A 49 -0.79 -6.19 36.88
CA PRO A 49 -1.96 -7.06 36.87
C PRO A 49 -2.75 -6.98 35.57
N LEU A 50 -3.27 -8.13 35.12
CA LEU A 50 -4.16 -8.21 33.96
C LEU A 50 -5.61 -8.52 34.40
N ASP A 51 -6.51 -7.58 34.12
CA ASP A 51 -7.93 -7.69 34.43
C ASP A 51 -8.75 -8.10 33.20
N GLY A 52 -9.76 -8.96 33.43
CA GLY A 52 -10.65 -9.43 32.38
C GLY A 52 -11.61 -10.52 32.83
N ASN A 53 -12.50 -10.89 31.92
CA ASN A 53 -13.40 -12.03 32.09
C ASN A 53 -12.61 -13.34 32.00
N ILE A 54 -12.83 -14.23 32.94
CA ILE A 54 -12.16 -15.52 33.03
C ILE A 54 -13.12 -16.61 32.66
N PHE A 55 -12.70 -17.48 31.74
CA PHE A 55 -13.47 -18.63 31.30
C PHE A 55 -12.70 -19.91 31.60
N ASN A 56 -13.40 -20.98 31.96
CA ASN A 56 -12.84 -22.32 32.01
C ASN A 56 -13.60 -23.23 31.05
N ASN A 57 -12.89 -23.75 30.05
CA ASN A 57 -13.47 -24.52 28.95
C ASN A 57 -14.66 -23.81 28.28
N GLY A 58 -14.57 -22.48 28.11
CA GLY A 58 -15.61 -21.64 27.51
C GLY A 58 -16.73 -21.19 28.46
N ASN A 59 -16.77 -21.68 29.71
CA ASN A 59 -17.76 -21.25 30.70
C ASN A 59 -17.24 -20.06 31.51
N LEU A 60 -18.00 -18.97 31.59
CA LEU A 60 -17.64 -17.79 32.38
C LEU A 60 -17.56 -18.15 33.87
N LEU A 61 -16.40 -17.94 34.47
CA LEU A 61 -16.16 -18.11 35.91
C LEU A 61 -16.38 -16.82 36.68
N GLY A 62 -15.96 -15.69 36.11
CA GLY A 62 -16.01 -14.38 36.74
C GLY A 62 -15.05 -13.39 36.09
N HIS A 63 -14.58 -12.41 36.86
CA HIS A 63 -13.74 -11.32 36.38
C HIS A 63 -12.57 -11.12 37.35
N SER A 64 -11.33 -11.00 36.85
CA SER A 64 -10.18 -10.61 37.69
C SER A 64 -10.22 -9.13 38.03
N LEU A 65 -9.87 -8.79 39.27
CA LEU A 65 -9.69 -7.41 39.71
C LEU A 65 -8.29 -7.27 40.30
N ASN A 66 -7.53 -6.28 39.82
CA ASN A 66 -6.12 -6.14 40.15
C ASN A 66 -5.35 -7.46 39.95
N GLY A 67 -5.62 -8.13 38.83
CA GLY A 67 -4.98 -9.37 38.38
C GLY A 67 -5.44 -10.60 39.14
N THR A 68 -6.34 -10.49 40.12
CA THR A 68 -6.70 -11.61 41.00
C THR A 68 -8.16 -12.01 40.83
N PHE A 69 -8.40 -13.32 40.79
CA PHE A 69 -9.74 -13.91 40.82
C PHE A 69 -9.77 -15.11 41.76
N THR A 70 -10.76 -15.17 42.64
CA THR A 70 -10.95 -16.30 43.57
C THR A 70 -12.31 -16.94 43.34
N THR A 71 -12.34 -18.27 43.22
CA THR A 71 -13.56 -19.05 43.03
C THR A 71 -13.56 -20.31 43.91
N ASN A 72 -14.65 -21.07 43.88
CA ASN A 72 -14.74 -22.36 44.54
C ASN A 72 -14.15 -23.45 43.62
N ILE A 73 -13.30 -24.33 44.16
CA ILE A 73 -12.58 -25.34 43.37
C ILE A 73 -13.52 -26.28 42.63
N GLU A 74 -14.71 -26.54 43.16
CA GLU A 74 -15.75 -27.38 42.55
C GLU A 74 -16.26 -26.84 41.20
N LYS A 75 -16.07 -25.55 40.93
CA LYS A 75 -16.42 -24.91 39.65
C LYS A 75 -15.35 -25.10 38.58
N LEU A 76 -14.16 -25.56 38.95
CA LEU A 76 -13.03 -25.71 38.03
C LEU A 76 -13.00 -27.11 37.42
N ARG A 77 -12.59 -27.19 36.16
CA ARG A 77 -12.36 -28.42 35.41
C ARG A 77 -11.00 -28.33 34.70
N PRO A 78 -10.25 -29.44 34.62
CA PRO A 78 -9.04 -29.46 33.80
C PRO A 78 -9.35 -29.08 32.35
N GLY A 79 -8.40 -28.44 31.67
CA GLY A 79 -8.54 -27.99 30.29
C GLY A 79 -7.91 -26.63 30.06
N LEU A 80 -8.69 -25.66 29.56
CA LEU A 80 -8.21 -24.31 29.25
C LEU A 80 -8.83 -23.27 30.19
N ILE A 81 -7.99 -22.34 30.63
CA ILE A 81 -8.41 -21.06 31.20
C ILE A 81 -8.20 -19.99 30.12
N ALA A 82 -9.24 -19.21 29.84
CA ALA A 82 -9.13 -18.04 28.97
C ALA A 82 -9.28 -16.76 29.79
N LEU A 83 -8.45 -15.75 29.52
CA LEU A 83 -8.57 -14.41 30.06
C LEU A 83 -8.86 -13.42 28.92
N ASN A 84 -10.05 -12.82 28.97
CA ASN A 84 -10.52 -11.88 27.96
C ASN A 84 -10.64 -10.50 28.61
N GLY A 85 -9.68 -9.63 28.34
CA GLY A 85 -9.58 -8.32 28.98
C GLY A 85 -9.31 -7.21 27.99
N THR A 86 -8.96 -6.05 28.54
CA THR A 86 -8.53 -4.89 27.77
C THR A 86 -7.24 -4.33 28.34
N TYR A 87 -6.33 -3.94 27.47
CA TYR A 87 -5.09 -3.25 27.82
C TYR A 87 -4.87 -2.13 26.81
N ASP A 88 -4.57 -0.91 27.26
CA ASP A 88 -4.51 0.30 26.43
C ASP A 88 -5.73 0.50 25.50
N ASN A 89 -6.94 0.25 26.03
CA ASN A 89 -8.23 0.29 25.30
C ASN A 89 -8.37 -0.72 24.15
N GLN A 90 -7.46 -1.69 24.02
CA GLN A 90 -7.53 -2.76 23.03
C GLN A 90 -7.87 -4.09 23.71
N GLN A 91 -8.72 -4.89 23.07
CA GLN A 91 -9.09 -6.20 23.60
C GLN A 91 -7.94 -7.20 23.43
N PHE A 92 -7.71 -8.02 24.45
CA PHE A 92 -6.86 -9.20 24.37
C PHE A 92 -7.62 -10.46 24.77
N GLU A 93 -7.13 -11.60 24.31
CA GLU A 93 -7.58 -12.92 24.73
C GLU A 93 -6.35 -13.82 24.88
N PHE A 94 -6.12 -14.34 26.07
CA PHE A 94 -5.06 -15.30 26.37
C PHE A 94 -5.65 -16.63 26.79
N PHE A 95 -4.99 -17.72 26.39
CA PHE A 95 -5.35 -19.07 26.77
C PHE A 95 -4.20 -19.71 27.55
N PHE A 96 -4.54 -20.39 28.63
CA PHE A 96 -3.60 -21.08 29.51
C PHE A 96 -4.05 -22.52 29.70
N GLU A 97 -3.12 -23.46 29.62
CA GLU A 97 -3.38 -24.84 30.01
C GLU A 97 -3.58 -24.94 31.53
N PHE A 98 -4.57 -25.73 31.92
CA PHE A 98 -4.93 -25.98 33.31
C PHE A 98 -5.13 -27.47 33.52
N PRO A 99 -4.04 -28.25 33.63
CA PRO A 99 -4.12 -29.69 33.80
C PRO A 99 -4.57 -30.07 35.23
N GLU A 100 -4.97 -31.33 35.40
CA GLU A 100 -5.58 -31.82 36.64
C GLU A 100 -4.71 -31.61 37.89
N GLN A 101 -3.38 -31.68 37.74
CA GLN A 101 -2.46 -31.47 38.85
C GLN A 101 -2.57 -30.07 39.47
N ASN A 102 -3.02 -29.07 38.71
CA ASN A 102 -3.22 -27.71 39.24
C ASN A 102 -4.36 -27.62 40.26
N LEU A 103 -5.28 -28.58 40.27
CA LEU A 103 -6.36 -28.66 41.27
C LEU A 103 -5.86 -29.14 42.64
N ASN A 104 -4.62 -29.63 42.76
CA ASN A 104 -4.05 -30.06 44.04
C ASN A 104 -3.57 -28.88 44.90
N TYR A 105 -3.70 -27.64 44.41
CA TYR A 105 -3.20 -26.43 45.03
C TYR A 105 -4.32 -25.45 45.37
N SER A 106 -4.04 -24.47 46.22
CA SER A 106 -5.00 -23.41 46.55
C SER A 106 -5.02 -22.26 45.53
N GLY A 107 -4.17 -22.31 44.52
CA GLY A 107 -4.11 -21.30 43.47
C GLY A 107 -3.01 -21.50 42.46
N ILE A 108 -3.03 -20.66 41.43
CA ILE A 108 -2.11 -20.66 40.31
C ILE A 108 -1.86 -19.23 39.83
N GLU A 109 -0.67 -19.04 39.27
CA GLU A 109 -0.23 -17.80 38.65
C GLU A 109 -0.09 -18.00 37.14
N PHE A 110 -0.69 -17.10 36.36
CA PHE A 110 -0.63 -17.03 34.91
C PHE A 110 0.09 -15.74 34.52
N SER A 111 1.19 -15.87 33.80
CA SER A 111 1.97 -14.73 33.32
C SER A 111 1.90 -14.61 31.80
N VAL A 112 1.85 -13.39 31.29
CA VAL A 112 1.96 -13.09 29.85
C VAL A 112 3.21 -12.26 29.61
N HIS A 113 3.96 -12.55 28.54
CA HIS A 113 5.10 -11.70 28.19
C HIS A 113 4.64 -10.39 27.55
N THR A 114 5.35 -9.29 27.81
CA THR A 114 5.05 -7.96 27.26
C THR A 114 4.93 -7.98 25.73
N ASN A 115 5.76 -8.77 25.05
CA ASN A 115 5.72 -8.89 23.58
C ASN A 115 4.48 -9.66 23.07
N GLU A 116 4.02 -10.65 23.83
CA GLU A 116 2.78 -11.39 23.53
C GLU A 116 1.57 -10.47 23.73
N LEU A 117 1.58 -9.67 24.81
CA LEU A 117 0.56 -8.67 25.06
C LEU A 117 0.49 -7.63 23.95
N LYS A 118 1.62 -7.00 23.61
CA LYS A 118 1.71 -6.05 22.50
C LYS A 118 1.24 -6.65 21.18
N SER A 119 1.56 -7.92 20.92
CA SER A 119 1.11 -8.63 19.73
C SER A 119 -0.38 -8.94 19.76
N ALA A 120 -0.94 -9.28 20.91
CA ALA A 120 -2.36 -9.57 21.09
C ALA A 120 -3.21 -8.32 20.84
N ILE A 121 -2.81 -7.19 21.44
CA ILE A 121 -3.52 -5.91 21.39
C ILE A 121 -3.24 -5.07 20.13
N PHE A 122 -2.28 -5.49 19.30
CA PHE A 122 -1.96 -4.76 18.07
C PHE A 122 -3.19 -4.66 17.16
N ASN A 123 -3.48 -3.45 16.73
CA ASN A 123 -4.52 -3.13 15.76
C ASN A 123 -3.99 -2.07 14.81
N THR A 124 -4.25 -2.24 13.52
CA THR A 124 -3.84 -1.29 12.47
C THR A 124 -4.39 0.13 12.65
N SER A 125 -5.37 0.35 13.55
CA SER A 125 -5.86 1.69 13.89
C SER A 125 -4.80 2.64 14.48
N VAL A 126 -3.68 2.10 14.98
CA VAL A 126 -2.58 2.91 15.53
C VAL A 126 -1.57 3.34 14.44
N LEU A 127 -1.72 2.84 13.21
CA LEU A 127 -0.80 3.10 12.12
C LEU A 127 -1.10 4.47 11.48
N ASP A 128 -0.04 5.22 11.18
CA ASP A 128 -0.09 6.37 10.30
C ASP A 128 -0.01 5.90 8.84
N ILE A 129 -1.18 5.63 8.25
CA ILE A 129 -1.27 5.10 6.88
C ILE A 129 -0.66 6.04 5.83
N PRO A 130 -0.95 7.37 5.84
CA PRO A 130 -0.27 8.30 4.94
C PRO A 130 1.25 8.24 5.03
N GLU A 131 1.83 8.18 6.24
CA GLU A 131 3.28 8.09 6.40
C GLU A 131 3.83 6.78 5.81
N LEU A 132 3.18 5.64 6.08
CA LEU A 132 3.59 4.35 5.51
C LEU A 132 3.56 4.36 3.96
N GLU A 133 2.55 4.99 3.35
CA GLU A 133 2.51 5.14 1.89
C GLU A 133 3.68 5.96 1.35
N HIS A 134 4.03 7.07 2.01
CA HIS A 134 5.19 7.89 1.67
C HIS A 134 6.51 7.14 1.85
N GLU A 135 6.65 6.38 2.92
CA GLU A 135 7.81 5.52 3.18
C GLU A 135 7.94 4.43 2.11
N VAL A 136 6.87 3.72 1.77
CA VAL A 136 6.86 2.69 0.71
C VAL A 136 7.31 3.29 -0.62
N PHE A 137 6.77 4.44 -1.00
CA PHE A 137 7.17 5.12 -2.24
C PHE A 137 8.64 5.56 -2.21
N SER A 138 9.10 6.06 -1.06
CA SER A 138 10.49 6.49 -0.86
C SER A 138 11.46 5.31 -0.97
N LEU A 139 11.15 4.19 -0.34
CA LEU A 139 11.93 2.95 -0.41
C LEU A 139 12.00 2.39 -1.84
N ILE A 140 10.92 2.45 -2.61
CA ILE A 140 10.94 2.10 -4.05
C ILE A 140 11.95 2.99 -4.79
N ASN A 141 11.93 4.29 -4.53
CA ASN A 141 12.89 5.22 -5.14
C ASN A 141 14.33 4.99 -4.67
N GLU A 142 14.54 4.52 -3.45
CA GLU A 142 15.86 4.07 -2.99
C GLU A 142 16.34 2.84 -3.77
N GLU A 143 15.48 1.85 -3.99
CA GLU A 143 15.81 0.68 -4.82
C GLU A 143 16.14 1.07 -6.26
N ARG A 144 15.36 1.99 -6.85
CA ARG A 144 15.65 2.56 -8.18
C ARG A 144 17.02 3.24 -8.23
N LYS A 145 17.33 4.09 -7.24
CA LYS A 145 18.65 4.74 -7.13
C LYS A 145 19.79 3.73 -7.00
N LYS A 146 19.63 2.69 -6.17
CA LYS A 146 20.62 1.59 -6.05
C LYS A 146 20.86 0.90 -7.40
N GLY A 147 19.82 0.78 -8.22
CA GLY A 147 19.90 0.24 -9.57
C GLY A 147 20.46 1.18 -10.63
N GLY A 148 20.74 2.45 -10.31
CA GLY A 148 21.12 3.48 -11.28
C GLY A 148 19.95 3.92 -12.19
N ILE A 149 18.71 3.74 -11.74
CA ILE A 149 17.48 4.06 -12.47
C ILE A 149 16.92 5.38 -11.95
N LYS A 150 16.39 6.22 -12.85
CA LYS A 150 15.76 7.49 -12.49
C LYS A 150 14.60 7.28 -11.50
N THR A 151 14.53 8.11 -10.48
CA THR A 151 13.42 8.08 -9.50
C THR A 151 12.09 8.48 -10.13
N LEU A 152 11.02 7.87 -9.65
CA LEU A 152 9.65 8.25 -9.95
C LEU A 152 9.26 9.54 -9.24
N LYS A 153 8.41 10.33 -9.88
CA LYS A 153 7.73 11.46 -9.26
C LYS A 153 6.49 10.98 -8.52
N LEU A 154 6.33 11.44 -7.28
CA LEU A 154 5.13 11.14 -6.51
C LEU A 154 3.95 11.89 -7.11
N ASN A 155 2.88 11.16 -7.42
CA ASN A 155 1.65 11.72 -7.94
C ASN A 155 0.47 11.42 -7.00
N ASP A 156 -0.02 12.45 -6.31
CA ASP A 156 -1.07 12.30 -5.30
C ASP A 156 -2.39 11.77 -5.87
N LYS A 157 -2.71 12.05 -7.14
CA LYS A 157 -3.90 11.48 -7.78
C LYS A 157 -3.74 9.97 -7.92
N ILE A 158 -2.57 9.50 -8.36
CA ILE A 158 -2.24 8.09 -8.47
C ILE A 158 -2.23 7.42 -7.08
N SER A 159 -1.64 8.05 -6.06
CA SER A 159 -1.66 7.52 -4.68
C SER A 159 -3.08 7.34 -4.14
N ARG A 160 -3.99 8.29 -4.42
CA ARG A 160 -5.41 8.13 -4.05
C ARG A 160 -6.08 6.96 -4.76
N ILE A 161 -5.79 6.75 -6.05
CA ILE A 161 -6.30 5.60 -6.81
C ILE A 161 -5.78 4.29 -6.20
N ALA A 162 -4.48 4.21 -5.93
CA ALA A 162 -3.85 3.06 -5.29
C ALA A 162 -4.44 2.77 -3.90
N ARG A 163 -4.72 3.81 -3.10
CA ARG A 163 -5.33 3.67 -1.76
C ARG A 163 -6.76 3.15 -1.86
N ASN A 164 -7.56 3.70 -2.76
CA ASN A 164 -8.91 3.22 -3.01
C ASN A 164 -8.90 1.76 -3.44
N TYR A 165 -7.99 1.39 -4.34
CA TYR A 165 -7.88 0.02 -4.81
C TYR A 165 -7.38 -0.94 -3.71
N SER A 166 -6.49 -0.49 -2.83
CA SER A 166 -6.08 -1.27 -1.66
C SER A 166 -7.26 -1.67 -0.77
N LYS A 167 -8.23 -0.77 -0.61
CA LYS A 167 -9.49 -1.06 0.09
C LYS A 167 -10.39 -2.01 -0.72
N THR A 168 -10.44 -1.87 -2.04
CA THR A 168 -11.15 -2.82 -2.90
C THR A 168 -10.59 -4.24 -2.72
N LEU A 169 -9.26 -4.42 -2.64
CA LEU A 169 -8.63 -5.72 -2.42
C LEU A 169 -9.06 -6.38 -1.11
N SER A 170 -9.34 -5.59 -0.06
CA SER A 170 -9.80 -6.12 1.23
C SER A 170 -11.27 -6.57 1.20
N ILE A 171 -12.06 -6.06 0.27
CA ILE A 171 -13.51 -6.30 0.17
C ILE A 171 -13.81 -7.37 -0.88
N GLU A 172 -13.22 -7.25 -2.06
CA GLU A 172 -13.55 -8.04 -3.26
C GLU A 172 -12.58 -9.22 -3.48
N GLY A 173 -11.42 -9.20 -2.83
CA GLY A 173 -10.37 -10.21 -2.96
C GLY A 173 -9.11 -9.68 -3.63
N PHE A 174 -8.03 -10.48 -3.59
CA PHE A 174 -6.70 -10.04 -3.98
C PHE A 174 -6.41 -10.33 -5.47
N HIS A 175 -6.82 -9.41 -6.34
CA HIS A 175 -6.66 -9.50 -7.80
C HIS A 175 -6.34 -8.14 -8.42
N HIS A 176 -5.69 -8.13 -9.60
CA HIS A 176 -5.38 -6.89 -10.37
C HIS A 176 -6.59 -6.27 -11.08
N LYS A 177 -7.68 -7.03 -11.18
CA LYS A 177 -8.95 -6.60 -11.73
C LYS A 177 -9.99 -6.58 -10.64
N ASP A 178 -10.80 -5.53 -10.58
CA ASP A 178 -11.97 -5.49 -9.72
C ASP A 178 -13.06 -6.45 -10.20
N ILE A 179 -14.17 -6.52 -9.46
CA ILE A 179 -15.31 -7.37 -9.81
C ILE A 179 -15.98 -7.00 -11.15
N GLU A 180 -15.79 -5.77 -11.63
CA GLU A 180 -16.26 -5.30 -12.95
C GLU A 180 -15.25 -5.61 -14.07
N GLY A 181 -14.09 -6.16 -13.73
CA GLY A 181 -13.02 -6.53 -14.66
C GLY A 181 -12.05 -5.40 -15.01
N LYS A 182 -12.15 -4.24 -14.36
CA LYS A 182 -11.33 -3.06 -14.62
C LYS A 182 -9.93 -3.23 -14.07
N ASP A 183 -8.93 -2.92 -14.88
CA ASP A 183 -7.52 -2.96 -14.47
C ASP A 183 -6.99 -1.56 -14.08
N VAL A 184 -5.69 -1.48 -13.80
CA VAL A 184 -5.05 -0.22 -13.38
C VAL A 184 -5.18 0.88 -14.44
N GLY A 185 -5.17 0.52 -15.72
CA GLY A 185 -5.32 1.46 -16.82
C GLY A 185 -6.74 2.04 -16.86
N ASP A 186 -7.75 1.19 -16.71
CA ASP A 186 -9.14 1.63 -16.59
C ASP A 186 -9.31 2.58 -15.40
N ARG A 187 -8.75 2.24 -14.23
CA ARG A 187 -8.81 3.08 -13.02
C ARG A 187 -8.13 4.45 -13.22
N LEU A 188 -6.99 4.50 -13.89
CA LEU A 188 -6.32 5.76 -14.24
C LEU A 188 -7.16 6.60 -15.21
N LYS A 189 -7.72 5.96 -16.25
CA LYS A 189 -8.56 6.62 -17.25
C LYS A 189 -9.84 7.21 -16.65
N GLU A 190 -10.55 6.46 -15.79
CA GLU A 190 -11.75 6.94 -15.10
C GLU A 190 -11.48 8.17 -14.24
N ASN A 191 -10.26 8.28 -13.70
CA ASN A 191 -9.81 9.43 -12.92
C ASN A 191 -9.15 10.53 -13.78
N ARG A 192 -9.32 10.45 -15.11
CA ARG A 192 -8.85 11.43 -16.09
C ARG A 192 -7.33 11.66 -16.06
N ILE A 193 -6.57 10.59 -15.82
CA ILE A 193 -5.10 10.60 -15.87
C ILE A 193 -4.67 10.11 -17.26
N ILE A 194 -3.94 10.95 -17.99
CA ILE A 194 -3.28 10.54 -19.24
C ILE A 194 -2.00 9.78 -18.87
N TYR A 195 -1.81 8.62 -19.50
CA TYR A 195 -0.61 7.82 -19.38
C TYR A 195 -0.32 7.12 -20.71
N THR A 196 0.95 6.83 -20.97
CA THR A 196 1.38 6.06 -22.16
C THR A 196 1.51 4.57 -21.85
N VAL A 197 1.87 4.25 -20.61
CA VAL A 197 2.03 2.90 -20.08
C VAL A 197 1.75 2.92 -18.58
N ALA A 198 1.19 1.84 -18.05
CA ALA A 198 0.91 1.70 -16.63
C ALA A 198 1.24 0.29 -16.14
N ALA A 199 1.65 0.18 -14.88
CA ALA A 199 1.86 -1.10 -14.20
C ALA A 199 1.40 -1.00 -12.74
N GLU A 200 1.16 -2.15 -12.12
CA GLU A 200 0.69 -2.23 -10.75
C GLU A 200 1.37 -3.37 -10.01
N ASN A 201 1.79 -3.10 -8.78
CA ASN A 201 2.18 -4.10 -7.81
C ASN A 201 1.17 -4.15 -6.67
N LEU A 202 0.79 -5.36 -6.27
CA LEU A 202 -0.08 -5.63 -5.13
C LEU A 202 0.72 -6.33 -4.04
N TYR A 203 0.43 -6.05 -2.77
CA TYR A 203 0.95 -6.81 -1.65
C TYR A 203 -0.10 -6.95 -0.54
N MET A 204 -0.13 -8.12 0.10
CA MET A 204 -0.94 -8.35 1.30
C MET A 204 -0.02 -8.83 2.41
N LEU A 205 0.04 -8.05 3.49
CA LEU A 205 0.81 -8.37 4.68
C LEU A 205 -0.17 -8.71 5.81
N SER A 206 -0.15 -9.95 6.27
CA SER A 206 -1.03 -10.45 7.35
C SER A 206 -0.23 -10.83 8.58
N GLY A 207 -0.90 -10.88 9.74
CA GLY A 207 -0.25 -11.26 11.00
C GLY A 207 0.61 -10.14 11.60
N LEU A 208 0.26 -8.88 11.29
CA LEU A 208 0.94 -7.70 11.80
C LEU A 208 0.98 -7.68 13.32
N ASN A 209 2.11 -7.23 13.84
CA ASN A 209 2.32 -6.95 15.26
C ASN A 209 3.15 -5.66 15.41
N GLY A 210 3.31 -5.18 16.64
CA GLY A 210 3.97 -3.90 16.92
C GLY A 210 5.46 -3.83 16.55
N SER A 211 6.09 -4.94 16.15
CA SER A 211 7.49 -4.98 15.68
C SER A 211 7.63 -5.09 14.16
N THR A 212 6.52 -5.19 13.42
CA THR A 212 6.57 -5.31 11.96
C THR A 212 6.98 -3.99 11.31
N ASP A 213 8.12 -3.98 10.62
CA ASP A 213 8.50 -2.90 9.68
C ASP A 213 7.67 -3.07 8.38
N ILE A 214 6.49 -2.47 8.37
CA ILE A 214 5.46 -2.68 7.33
C ILE A 214 5.97 -2.23 5.96
N SER A 215 6.48 -1.00 5.87
CA SER A 215 6.95 -0.38 4.62
C SER A 215 8.07 -1.22 3.99
N ARG A 216 9.05 -1.64 4.79
CA ARG A 216 10.17 -2.46 4.31
C ARG A 216 9.75 -3.88 3.95
N ALA A 217 8.84 -4.49 4.70
CA ALA A 217 8.32 -5.81 4.38
C ALA A 217 7.61 -5.82 3.02
N ILE A 218 6.80 -4.80 2.74
CA ILE A 218 6.12 -4.64 1.44
C ILE A 218 7.13 -4.52 0.30
N VAL A 219 8.09 -3.59 0.41
CA VAL A 219 9.07 -3.35 -0.66
C VAL A 219 10.00 -4.54 -0.88
N ASN A 220 10.49 -5.17 0.20
CA ASN A 220 11.29 -6.39 0.08
C ASN A 220 10.51 -7.51 -0.63
N GLY A 221 9.24 -7.71 -0.26
CA GLY A 221 8.38 -8.70 -0.89
C GLY A 221 8.17 -8.46 -2.39
N TRP A 222 8.08 -7.20 -2.82
CA TRP A 222 8.08 -6.87 -4.24
C TRP A 222 9.44 -7.12 -4.90
N MET A 223 10.54 -6.77 -4.26
CA MET A 223 11.89 -6.94 -4.82
C MET A 223 12.33 -8.41 -4.93
N GLU A 224 11.80 -9.30 -4.09
CA GLU A 224 12.05 -10.75 -4.14
C GLU A 224 11.28 -11.46 -5.28
N SER A 225 10.21 -10.84 -5.78
CA SER A 225 9.40 -11.38 -6.88
C SER A 225 9.85 -10.77 -8.22
N PRO A 226 10.29 -11.56 -9.22
CA PRO A 226 10.68 -11.03 -10.52
C PRO A 226 9.58 -10.20 -11.20
N GLY A 227 8.32 -10.63 -11.08
CA GLY A 227 7.18 -9.92 -11.66
C GLY A 227 6.95 -8.55 -11.03
N HIS A 228 7.03 -8.45 -9.70
CA HIS A 228 6.84 -7.19 -8.99
C HIS A 228 8.08 -6.28 -9.06
N ARG A 229 9.28 -6.86 -9.09
CA ARG A 229 10.53 -6.11 -9.24
C ARG A 229 10.65 -5.48 -10.62
N SER A 230 10.08 -6.09 -11.66
CA SER A 230 10.19 -5.61 -13.05
C SER A 230 9.78 -4.13 -13.22
N PRO A 231 8.57 -3.67 -12.81
CA PRO A 231 8.21 -2.26 -12.92
C PRO A 231 9.01 -1.35 -11.98
N ILE A 232 9.46 -1.85 -10.81
CA ILE A 232 10.33 -1.09 -9.91
C ILE A 232 11.68 -0.82 -10.59
N MET A 233 12.28 -1.86 -11.20
CA MET A 233 13.61 -1.83 -11.83
C MET A 233 13.52 -1.71 -13.35
N ASP A 234 12.55 -0.92 -13.81
CA ASP A 234 12.32 -0.58 -15.22
C ASP A 234 13.54 0.16 -15.80
N ARG A 235 14.36 -0.56 -16.56
CA ARG A 235 15.55 -0.02 -17.23
C ARG A 235 15.25 0.66 -18.56
N ASP A 236 14.05 0.45 -19.09
CA ASP A 236 13.61 1.08 -20.33
C ASP A 236 13.02 2.47 -20.06
N GLU A 237 12.97 2.90 -18.78
CA GLU A 237 12.49 4.21 -18.32
C GLU A 237 11.07 4.53 -18.82
N LEU A 238 10.22 3.51 -18.91
CA LEU A 238 8.82 3.58 -19.26
C LEU A 238 8.00 4.37 -18.22
N PHE A 239 8.38 4.31 -16.95
CA PHE A 239 7.64 4.96 -15.86
C PHE A 239 8.34 6.24 -15.36
N SER A 240 7.60 7.35 -15.36
CA SER A 240 8.05 8.65 -14.86
C SER A 240 7.44 9.02 -13.51
N ASP A 241 6.24 8.51 -13.24
CA ASP A 241 5.40 8.87 -12.11
C ASP A 241 4.86 7.62 -11.43
N GLY A 242 4.42 7.77 -10.19
CA GLY A 242 3.73 6.70 -9.49
C GLY A 242 3.09 7.17 -8.19
N GLY A 243 2.43 6.24 -7.53
CA GLY A 243 1.80 6.48 -6.24
C GLY A 243 1.60 5.17 -5.48
N ALA A 244 1.96 5.19 -4.21
CA ALA A 244 1.69 4.11 -3.28
C ALA A 244 0.38 4.41 -2.53
N GLY A 245 -0.38 3.36 -2.25
CA GLY A 245 -1.61 3.44 -1.47
C GLY A 245 -1.76 2.22 -0.59
N MET A 246 -2.37 2.40 0.57
CA MET A 246 -2.53 1.33 1.55
C MET A 246 -3.90 1.35 2.22
N TYR A 247 -4.40 0.17 2.56
CA TYR A 247 -5.56 -0.01 3.41
C TYR A 247 -5.28 -1.11 4.43
N CYS A 248 -5.49 -0.83 5.71
CA CYS A 248 -5.21 -1.78 6.77
C CYS A 248 -6.43 -2.00 7.66
N GLU A 249 -6.72 -3.26 7.94
CA GLU A 249 -7.81 -3.68 8.82
C GLU A 249 -7.32 -4.82 9.73
N MET A 250 -7.61 -4.71 11.03
CA MET A 250 -7.20 -5.65 12.07
C MET A 250 -5.67 -5.85 12.13
N LYS A 251 -5.16 -6.94 11.57
CA LYS A 251 -3.74 -7.32 11.52
C LYS A 251 -3.28 -7.58 10.10
N THR A 252 -3.97 -6.96 9.13
CA THR A 252 -3.70 -7.12 7.71
C THR A 252 -3.62 -5.75 7.05
N CYS A 253 -2.59 -5.54 6.23
CA CYS A 253 -2.49 -4.40 5.32
C CYS A 253 -2.48 -4.90 3.88
N TYR A 254 -3.17 -4.16 3.02
CA TYR A 254 -3.15 -4.28 1.57
C TYR A 254 -2.41 -3.06 1.04
N ALA A 255 -1.43 -3.27 0.17
CA ALA A 255 -0.65 -2.21 -0.43
C ALA A 255 -0.68 -2.33 -1.94
N VAL A 256 -0.81 -1.18 -2.60
CA VAL A 256 -0.80 -1.05 -4.05
C VAL A 256 0.25 0.00 -4.41
N MET A 257 1.10 -0.31 -5.38
CA MET A 257 1.95 0.67 -6.04
C MET A 257 1.56 0.73 -7.51
N VAL A 258 1.18 1.91 -7.99
CA VAL A 258 0.89 2.17 -9.40
C VAL A 258 2.04 2.95 -10.01
N PHE A 259 2.47 2.51 -11.19
CA PHE A 259 3.50 3.15 -12.01
C PHE A 259 2.84 3.67 -13.29
N ALA A 260 3.20 4.88 -13.72
CA ALA A 260 2.67 5.48 -14.94
C ALA A 260 3.78 6.18 -15.74
N GLY A 261 3.79 5.95 -17.05
CA GLY A 261 4.51 6.78 -18.01
C GLY A 261 3.67 8.01 -18.33
N MET A 262 4.11 9.17 -17.85
CA MET A 262 3.44 10.46 -18.03
C MET A 262 4.38 11.51 -18.66
N GLU A 263 5.58 11.10 -19.05
CA GLU A 263 6.55 11.93 -19.75
C GLU A 263 6.95 11.30 -21.07
N HIS A 264 7.14 12.14 -22.08
CA HIS A 264 7.82 11.80 -23.32
C HIS A 264 9.02 12.72 -23.47
N ASN A 265 10.21 12.15 -23.60
CA ASN A 265 11.45 12.89 -23.78
C ASN A 265 12.13 12.42 -25.06
N GLU A 266 12.54 13.35 -25.90
CA GLU A 266 13.29 13.05 -27.11
C GLU A 266 14.34 14.11 -27.41
N ASN A 267 15.39 13.71 -28.13
CA ASN A 267 16.35 14.61 -28.74
C ASN A 267 16.22 14.49 -30.26
N VAL A 268 16.14 15.63 -30.94
CA VAL A 268 16.01 15.69 -32.39
C VAL A 268 17.09 16.59 -32.95
N ASP A 269 17.88 16.06 -33.88
CA ASP A 269 18.80 16.84 -34.70
C ASP A 269 18.08 17.26 -35.98
N LEU A 270 17.86 18.56 -36.14
CA LEU A 270 17.23 19.12 -37.33
C LEU A 270 18.21 19.99 -38.10
N GLY A 271 18.44 19.62 -39.36
CA GLY A 271 19.22 20.41 -40.31
C GLY A 271 18.48 21.68 -40.76
N THR A 272 19.22 22.63 -41.33
CA THR A 272 18.62 23.79 -41.98
C THR A 272 17.67 23.34 -43.10
N GLY A 273 16.44 23.86 -43.12
CA GLY A 273 15.40 23.49 -44.09
C GLY A 273 14.61 22.22 -43.75
N TYR A 274 14.94 21.53 -42.66
CA TYR A 274 14.13 20.43 -42.13
C TYR A 274 13.09 20.92 -41.13
N VAL A 275 12.02 20.14 -40.96
CA VAL A 275 10.92 20.43 -40.04
C VAL A 275 10.53 19.13 -39.34
N ALA A 276 10.20 19.20 -38.06
CA ALA A 276 9.62 18.10 -37.31
C ALA A 276 8.18 18.41 -36.91
N PHE A 277 7.35 17.37 -36.84
CA PHE A 277 6.04 17.39 -36.20
C PHE A 277 6.00 16.37 -35.06
N ARG A 278 5.38 16.75 -33.95
CA ARG A 278 5.09 15.87 -32.82
C ARG A 278 3.68 16.08 -32.33
N TYR A 279 2.99 15.00 -31.99
CA TYR A 279 1.70 15.11 -31.32
C TYR A 279 1.91 15.60 -29.90
N LEU A 280 1.15 16.61 -29.50
CA LEU A 280 0.95 16.95 -28.09
C LEU A 280 -0.03 15.95 -27.47
N TYR A 281 -1.01 15.52 -28.26
CA TYR A 281 -1.95 14.47 -27.89
C TYR A 281 -2.19 13.53 -29.08
N ASP A 282 -1.57 12.35 -29.01
CA ASP A 282 -1.66 11.35 -30.06
C ASP A 282 -3.12 10.86 -30.23
N PRO A 283 -3.66 10.87 -31.46
CA PRO A 283 -5.05 10.46 -31.70
C PRO A 283 -5.31 8.96 -31.47
N THR A 284 -4.27 8.13 -31.35
CA THR A 284 -4.39 6.70 -31.05
C THR A 284 -4.65 6.41 -29.58
N TYR A 285 -4.38 7.37 -28.68
CA TYR A 285 -4.59 7.17 -27.25
C TYR A 285 -6.08 6.95 -26.93
N PRO A 286 -6.43 6.00 -26.04
CA PRO A 286 -7.82 5.58 -25.83
C PRO A 286 -8.60 6.50 -24.88
N PHE A 287 -8.16 7.74 -24.69
CA PHE A 287 -8.82 8.71 -23.81
C PHE A 287 -9.83 9.56 -24.59
N ASP A 288 -10.88 9.98 -23.90
CA ASP A 288 -12.04 10.74 -24.41
C ASP A 288 -12.14 12.15 -23.79
N PHE A 289 -11.05 12.59 -23.16
CA PHE A 289 -10.90 13.93 -22.60
C PHE A 289 -9.66 14.63 -23.15
N ASP A 290 -9.66 15.96 -23.09
CA ASP A 290 -8.53 16.81 -23.47
C ASP A 290 -7.36 16.61 -22.50
N ALA A 291 -6.13 16.67 -23.03
CA ALA A 291 -4.91 16.37 -22.30
C ALA A 291 -4.22 17.65 -21.80
N PRO A 292 -4.09 17.87 -20.49
CA PRO A 292 -3.18 18.88 -19.97
C PRO A 292 -1.73 18.43 -20.25
N VAL A 293 -0.99 19.22 -21.02
CA VAL A 293 0.39 18.92 -21.41
C VAL A 293 1.27 20.12 -21.09
N SER A 294 2.34 19.89 -20.34
CA SER A 294 3.45 20.83 -20.21
C SER A 294 4.52 20.48 -21.24
N ILE A 295 4.92 21.49 -22.00
CA ILE A 295 5.88 21.38 -23.10
C ILE A 295 7.12 22.15 -22.67
N ASP A 296 8.26 21.47 -22.63
CA ASP A 296 9.56 22.06 -22.37
C ASP A 296 10.49 21.71 -23.54
N ILE A 297 11.09 22.73 -24.16
CA ILE A 297 12.02 22.58 -25.29
C ILE A 297 13.26 23.41 -25.01
N ASP A 298 14.43 22.78 -25.16
CA ASP A 298 15.74 23.42 -25.10
C ASP A 298 16.50 23.12 -26.40
N SER A 299 16.99 24.15 -27.06
CA SER A 299 17.64 24.08 -28.36
C SER A 299 18.99 24.77 -28.36
N SER A 300 19.98 24.11 -28.95
CA SER A 300 21.33 24.65 -29.17
C SER A 300 21.37 25.90 -30.05
N GLU A 301 20.40 26.06 -30.95
CA GLU A 301 20.27 27.21 -31.85
C GLU A 301 18.83 27.74 -31.90
N ASN A 302 18.63 28.90 -32.53
CA ASN A 302 17.31 29.50 -32.66
C ASN A 302 16.37 28.62 -33.50
N ILE A 303 15.18 28.36 -32.97
CA ILE A 303 14.11 27.59 -33.60
C ILE A 303 12.82 28.41 -33.68
N ASN A 304 11.94 27.98 -34.57
CA ASN A 304 10.56 28.43 -34.69
C ASN A 304 9.63 27.29 -34.27
N ILE A 305 8.62 27.62 -33.49
CA ILE A 305 7.64 26.69 -32.92
C ILE A 305 6.24 27.11 -33.34
N TYR A 306 5.44 26.13 -33.76
CA TYR A 306 4.04 26.33 -34.12
C TYR A 306 3.19 25.25 -33.46
N ILE A 307 2.22 25.63 -32.64
CA ILE A 307 1.19 24.68 -32.18
C ILE A 307 0.05 24.70 -33.18
N VAL A 308 -0.39 23.54 -33.64
CA VAL A 308 -1.37 23.39 -34.71
C VAL A 308 -2.47 22.40 -34.35
N SER A 309 -3.63 22.56 -34.99
CA SER A 309 -4.83 21.78 -34.70
C SER A 309 -4.77 20.31 -35.16
N GLY A 310 -3.75 19.93 -35.92
CA GLY A 310 -3.62 18.57 -36.45
C GLY A 310 -2.51 18.40 -37.47
N LYS A 311 -2.21 17.13 -37.82
CA LYS A 311 -1.18 16.77 -38.79
C LYS A 311 -1.41 17.35 -40.18
N GLU A 312 -2.66 17.56 -40.59
CA GLU A 312 -2.99 18.24 -41.86
C GLU A 312 -2.37 19.65 -41.95
N GLN A 313 -2.30 20.38 -40.82
CA GLN A 313 -1.69 21.71 -40.80
C GLN A 313 -0.18 21.64 -41.00
N TYR A 314 0.46 20.57 -40.53
CA TYR A 314 1.87 20.29 -40.83
C TYR A 314 2.08 19.95 -42.31
N ASP A 315 1.19 19.16 -42.93
CA ASP A 315 1.27 18.86 -44.36
C ASP A 315 1.10 20.12 -45.22
N ASN A 316 0.20 21.03 -44.81
CA ASN A 316 0.04 22.35 -45.41
C ASN A 316 1.30 23.22 -45.23
N PHE A 317 1.88 23.23 -44.03
CA PHE A 317 3.13 23.92 -43.72
C PHE A 317 4.27 23.47 -44.64
N LEU A 318 4.47 22.16 -44.77
CA LEU A 318 5.49 21.58 -45.66
C LEU A 318 5.24 21.91 -47.14
N SER A 319 3.98 21.97 -47.56
CA SER A 319 3.59 22.25 -48.94
C SER A 319 3.55 23.75 -49.28
N ASN A 320 3.95 24.62 -48.35
CA ASN A 320 3.83 26.08 -48.48
C ASN A 320 2.38 26.53 -48.82
N ARG A 321 1.38 25.83 -48.27
CA ARG A 321 -0.03 26.20 -48.34
C ARG A 321 -0.42 26.96 -47.08
N ASN A 322 -1.59 27.61 -47.11
CA ASN A 322 -2.16 28.22 -45.92
C ASN A 322 -2.37 27.15 -44.83
N TYR A 323 -1.84 27.42 -43.64
CA TYR A 323 -2.04 26.61 -42.45
C TYR A 323 -2.51 27.53 -41.31
N ASN A 324 -3.19 26.95 -40.32
CA ASN A 324 -3.63 27.65 -39.13
C ASN A 324 -2.80 27.21 -37.93
N SER A 325 -2.11 28.16 -37.31
CA SER A 325 -1.43 27.97 -36.03
C SER A 325 -2.30 28.50 -34.88
N ILE A 326 -2.34 27.74 -33.78
CA ILE A 326 -2.91 28.15 -32.50
C ILE A 326 -1.92 29.07 -31.77
N LEU A 327 -0.63 28.79 -31.92
CA LEU A 327 0.48 29.55 -31.37
C LEU A 327 1.62 29.53 -32.36
N GLU A 328 2.33 30.66 -32.46
CA GLU A 328 3.55 30.79 -33.25
C GLU A 328 4.57 31.62 -32.47
N ILE A 329 5.77 31.06 -32.28
CA ILE A 329 6.88 31.74 -31.63
C ILE A 329 8.14 31.47 -32.46
N LYS A 330 8.92 32.51 -32.71
CA LYS A 330 10.08 32.46 -33.61
C LYS A 330 11.35 32.91 -32.91
N GLN A 331 12.48 32.43 -33.42
CA GLN A 331 13.82 32.86 -33.01
C GLN A 331 14.08 32.72 -31.51
N ILE A 332 13.65 31.60 -30.93
CA ILE A 332 13.85 31.27 -29.53
C ILE A 332 14.72 30.03 -29.39
N ARG A 333 15.37 29.88 -28.23
CA ARG A 333 16.15 28.68 -27.88
C ARG A 333 15.48 27.83 -26.81
N VAL A 334 14.72 28.47 -25.93
CA VAL A 334 13.99 27.81 -24.85
C VAL A 334 12.50 28.12 -25.00
N PHE A 335 11.68 27.09 -24.84
CA PHE A 335 10.22 27.22 -24.80
C PHE A 335 9.69 26.38 -23.64
N SER A 336 8.89 26.99 -22.78
CA SER A 336 8.18 26.29 -21.72
C SER A 336 6.74 26.79 -21.68
N ARG A 337 5.76 25.89 -21.81
CA ARG A 337 4.34 26.24 -21.78
C ARG A 337 3.46 25.05 -21.43
N SER A 338 2.47 25.28 -20.58
CA SER A 338 1.36 24.34 -20.38
C SER A 338 0.16 24.69 -21.27
N VAL A 339 -0.42 23.68 -21.91
CA VAL A 339 -1.60 23.78 -22.75
C VAL A 339 -2.60 22.66 -22.40
N VAL A 340 -3.86 22.84 -22.77
CA VAL A 340 -4.85 21.75 -22.78
C VAL A 340 -5.02 21.34 -24.23
N ALA A 341 -4.30 20.29 -24.63
CA ALA A 341 -4.25 19.80 -25.99
C ALA A 341 -5.51 18.99 -26.31
N LYS A 342 -6.10 19.26 -27.48
CA LYS A 342 -7.14 18.42 -28.06
C LYS A 342 -6.52 17.26 -28.82
N LYS A 343 -7.30 16.20 -28.98
CA LYS A 343 -6.86 14.99 -29.67
C LYS A 343 -6.40 15.31 -31.10
N GLY A 344 -5.18 14.90 -31.44
CA GLY A 344 -4.56 15.17 -32.74
C GLY A 344 -3.76 16.47 -32.83
N GLU A 345 -3.90 17.40 -31.87
CA GLU A 345 -3.10 18.62 -31.84
C GLU A 345 -1.61 18.29 -31.68
N GLY A 346 -0.78 19.13 -32.29
CA GLY A 346 0.66 18.89 -32.35
C GLY A 346 1.48 20.16 -32.43
N ILE A 347 2.78 19.96 -32.40
CA ILE A 347 3.80 21.00 -32.45
C ILE A 347 4.69 20.78 -33.67
N ILE A 348 4.87 21.83 -34.46
CA ILE A 348 5.82 21.92 -35.55
C ILE A 348 7.06 22.64 -35.03
N ILE A 349 8.24 22.08 -35.30
CA ILE A 349 9.53 22.62 -34.89
C ILE A 349 10.42 22.76 -36.12
N GLN A 350 10.93 23.95 -36.35
CA GLN A 350 11.79 24.27 -37.49
C GLN A 350 13.02 25.06 -37.03
N PRO A 351 14.24 24.62 -37.35
CA PRO A 351 15.44 25.42 -37.15
C PRO A 351 15.41 26.73 -37.94
N GLY A 352 16.06 27.76 -37.41
CA GLY A 352 16.35 28.98 -38.17
C GLY A 352 17.42 28.75 -39.23
N ASP A 353 18.42 29.63 -39.27
CA ASP A 353 19.45 29.59 -40.33
C ASP A 353 20.50 28.48 -40.11
N LYS A 354 20.56 27.92 -38.90
CA LYS A 354 21.53 26.89 -38.50
C LYS A 354 20.81 25.61 -38.10
N SER A 355 21.52 24.49 -38.27
CA SER A 355 21.09 23.20 -37.72
C SER A 355 21.05 23.26 -36.19
N ALA A 356 20.08 22.58 -35.60
CA ALA A 356 19.83 22.62 -34.17
C ALA A 356 19.67 21.19 -33.62
N ASN A 357 20.39 20.90 -32.53
CA ASN A 357 20.06 19.83 -31.61
C ASN A 357 19.01 20.37 -30.61
N ILE A 358 17.89 19.66 -30.50
CA ILE A 358 16.68 20.10 -29.81
C ILE A 358 16.24 19.00 -28.84
N ASN A 359 16.24 19.30 -27.55
CA ASN A 359 15.63 18.47 -26.51
C ASN A 359 14.15 18.86 -26.37
N ILE A 360 13.26 17.88 -26.42
CA ILE A 360 11.81 18.06 -26.31
C ILE A 360 11.30 17.17 -25.18
N GLN A 361 10.57 17.78 -24.26
CA GLN A 361 9.91 17.11 -23.15
C GLN A 361 8.41 17.47 -23.15
N PHE A 362 7.57 16.44 -23.15
CA PHE A 362 6.14 16.57 -22.86
C PHE A 362 5.84 15.90 -21.53
N ARG A 363 5.07 16.57 -20.66
CA ARG A 363 4.58 16.02 -19.39
C ARG A 363 3.07 16.16 -19.29
N TYR A 364 2.39 15.04 -19.09
CA TYR A 364 0.96 14.96 -18.85
C TYR A 364 0.63 15.15 -17.35
N SER A 365 -0.54 15.69 -16.99
CA SER A 365 -0.92 15.97 -15.58
C SER A 365 -2.39 15.75 -15.21
#